data_AF-G0ADE2-F1
#
_entry.id   AF-G0ADE2-F1
#
_cell.length_a   1.000
_cell.length_b   1.000
_cell.length_c   1.000
_cell.angle_alpha   90.00
_cell.angle_beta   90.00
_cell.angle_gamma   90.00
#
_symmetry.space_group_name_H-M   'P 1'
#
loop_
_entity.id
_entity.type
_entity.pdbx_description
1 polymer ?
#
loop_
_entity_poly.entity_id
_entity_poly.type
_entity_poly.pdbx_seq_one_letter_code
_entity_poly.pdbx_strand_id
1 'polypeptide(L)'
;MYQGKSIRFNGEQPAEVIGTFTLHGVTKPLNLKIDACAMDPMLKREVCGANATAEFNRADFGVDYGKSEGFSMLTKLQIQVEGVKAD
;
A
#
# COMPACT_ATOMS: atom_id res chain seq x y z
N MET A 1 -9.50 -5.96 -0.58
CA MET A 1 -8.38 -6.91 -0.45
C MET A 1 -7.26 -6.48 -1.37
N TYR A 2 -6.00 -6.50 -0.90
CA TYR A 2 -4.83 -6.24 -1.73
C TYR A 2 -4.04 -7.53 -1.94
N GLN A 3 -3.51 -7.74 -3.15
CA GLN A 3 -2.64 -8.88 -3.47
C GLN A 3 -1.37 -8.36 -4.14
N GLY A 4 -0.23 -8.51 -3.46
CA GLY A 4 1.08 -8.26 -4.05
C GLY A 4 1.46 -9.38 -5.01
N LYS A 5 2.00 -9.03 -6.17
CA LYS A 5 2.51 -9.94 -7.20
C LYS A 5 4.03 -10.01 -7.20
N SER A 6 4.67 -8.87 -7.04
CA SER A 6 6.12 -8.76 -6.95
C SER A 6 6.53 -7.52 -6.17
N ILE A 7 7.76 -7.51 -5.68
CA ILE A 7 8.35 -6.37 -4.98
C ILE A 7 9.53 -5.86 -5.82
N ARG A 8 9.57 -4.55 -6.08
CA ARG A 8 10.73 -3.86 -6.64
C ARG A 8 11.62 -3.37 -5.50
N PHE A 9 12.91 -3.62 -5.62
CA PHE A 9 13.92 -3.21 -4.66
C PHE A 9 14.82 -2.12 -5.25
N ASN A 10 15.26 -1.21 -4.39
CA ASN A 10 16.34 -0.27 -4.65
C ASN A 10 17.54 -0.70 -3.79
N GLY A 11 18.47 -1.45 -4.40
CA GLY A 11 19.49 -2.17 -3.64
C GLY A 11 18.83 -3.26 -2.78
N GLU A 12 19.08 -3.24 -1.48
CA GLU A 12 18.51 -4.19 -0.52
C GLU A 12 17.16 -3.72 0.06
N GLN A 13 16.76 -2.47 -0.20
CA GLN A 13 15.55 -1.89 0.35
C GLN A 13 14.35 -2.08 -0.57
N PRO A 14 13.19 -2.56 -0.08
CA PRO A 14 11.98 -2.62 -0.88
C PRO A 14 11.48 -1.20 -1.16
N ALA A 15 11.20 -0.90 -2.43
CA ALA A 15 10.78 0.43 -2.89
C ALA A 15 9.31 0.45 -3.36
N GLU A 16 8.80 -0.67 -3.87
CA GLU A 16 7.43 -0.73 -4.38
C GLU A 16 6.89 -2.16 -4.39
N VAL A 17 5.61 -2.32 -4.04
CA VAL A 17 4.86 -3.57 -4.26
C VAL A 17 4.00 -3.40 -5.49
N ILE A 18 4.21 -4.26 -6.49
CA ILE A 18 3.38 -4.36 -7.67
C ILE A 18 2.23 -5.30 -7.36
N GLY A 19 1.00 -4.85 -7.54
CA GLY A 19 -0.14 -5.64 -7.11
C GLY A 19 -1.47 -5.25 -7.70
N THR A 20 -2.49 -5.86 -7.14
CA THR A 20 -3.89 -5.61 -7.50
C THR A 20 -4.69 -5.34 -6.25
N PHE A 21 -5.60 -4.38 -6.36
CA PHE A 21 -6.55 -4.03 -5.32
C PHE A 21 -7.95 -4.43 -5.77
N THR A 22 -8.65 -5.14 -4.89
CA THR A 22 -10.05 -5.51 -5.05
C THR A 22 -10.85 -4.73 -4.02
N LEU A 23 -11.75 -3.87 -4.51
CA LEU A 23 -12.69 -3.10 -3.70
C LEU A 23 -14.07 -3.18 -4.35
N HIS A 24 -15.10 -3.44 -3.53
CA HIS A 24 -16.49 -3.50 -4.00
C HIS A 24 -16.68 -4.43 -5.22
N GLY A 25 -16.07 -5.61 -5.16
CA GLY A 25 -16.14 -6.63 -6.23
C GLY A 25 -15.30 -6.35 -7.49
N VAL A 26 -14.76 -5.13 -7.64
CA VAL A 26 -13.93 -4.73 -8.78
C VAL A 26 -12.46 -4.91 -8.45
N THR A 27 -11.70 -5.57 -9.32
CA THR A 27 -10.23 -5.75 -9.18
C THR A 27 -9.49 -4.93 -10.22
N LYS A 28 -8.53 -4.10 -9.79
CA LYS A 28 -7.68 -3.29 -10.66
C LYS A 28 -6.22 -3.28 -10.20
N PRO A 29 -5.25 -3.03 -11.09
CA PRO A 29 -3.86 -2.79 -10.69
C PRO A 29 -3.76 -1.60 -9.73
N LEU A 30 -2.98 -1.76 -8.66
CA LEU A 30 -2.60 -0.69 -7.74
C LEU A 30 -1.25 -1.04 -7.15
N ASN A 31 -0.26 -0.17 -7.31
CA ASN A 31 1.06 -0.36 -6.73
C ASN A 31 1.16 0.43 -5.43
N LEU A 32 1.84 -0.14 -4.43
CA LEU A 32 2.15 0.54 -3.18
C LEU A 32 3.62 0.97 -3.22
N LYS A 33 3.91 2.26 -2.97
CA LYS A 33 5.27 2.76 -2.76
C LYS A 33 5.68 2.54 -1.31
N ILE A 34 6.95 2.23 -1.05
CA ILE A 34 7.47 1.96 0.31
C ILE A 34 8.55 3.00 0.65
N ASP A 35 8.44 3.64 1.82
CA ASP A 35 9.29 4.79 2.19
C ASP A 35 10.37 4.52 3.26
N ALA A 36 10.29 3.46 4.10
CA ALA A 36 11.36 3.15 5.07
C ALA A 36 11.30 1.71 5.62
N CYS A 37 12.44 1.16 6.04
CA CYS A 37 12.56 0.12 7.08
C CYS A 37 13.54 0.66 8.14
N ALA A 38 13.32 0.41 9.43
CA ALA A 38 14.19 0.94 10.51
C ALA A 38 14.45 -0.12 11.59
N MET A 39 15.66 -0.19 12.15
CA MET A 39 15.96 -1.11 13.26
C MET A 39 15.12 -0.77 14.50
N ASP A 40 14.47 -1.78 15.09
CA ASP A 40 13.78 -1.60 16.37
C ASP A 40 14.82 -1.52 17.51
N PRO A 41 14.89 -0.40 18.26
CA PRO A 41 15.91 -0.21 19.30
C PRO A 41 15.79 -1.17 20.48
N MET A 42 14.59 -1.72 20.75
CA MET A 42 14.33 -2.58 21.89
C MET A 42 14.60 -4.05 21.59
N LEU A 43 14.14 -4.53 20.43
CA LEU A 43 14.22 -5.93 20.02
C LEU A 43 15.60 -6.32 19.50
N LYS A 44 16.46 -5.34 19.17
CA LYS A 44 17.77 -5.56 18.53
C LYS A 44 17.69 -6.48 17.31
N ARG A 45 16.53 -6.50 16.64
CA ARG A 45 16.25 -7.24 15.41
C ARG A 45 15.85 -6.22 14.35
N GLU A 46 16.11 -6.56 13.10
CA GLU A 46 15.57 -5.78 11.98
C GLU A 46 14.05 -5.96 11.97
N VAL A 47 13.33 -4.90 12.34
CA VAL A 47 11.89 -4.79 12.13
C VAL A 47 11.74 -3.95 10.87
N CYS A 48 11.25 -4.51 9.77
CA CYS A 48 10.87 -3.63 8.67
C CYS A 48 9.51 -3.00 9.03
N GLY A 49 9.58 -1.86 9.74
CA GLY A 49 8.49 -0.90 9.85
C GLY A 49 8.37 -0.16 8.53
N ALA A 50 7.52 -0.64 7.63
CA ALA A 50 7.29 -0.07 6.31
C ALA A 50 6.04 0.80 6.27
N ASN A 51 6.24 2.06 5.89
CA ASN A 51 5.15 2.90 5.43
C ASN A 51 4.93 2.65 3.94
N ALA A 52 3.71 2.30 3.58
CA ALA A 52 3.28 2.09 2.21
C ALA A 52 2.22 3.11 1.80
N THR A 53 2.36 3.69 0.60
CA THR A 53 1.41 4.68 0.07
C THR A 53 0.92 4.34 -1.33
N ALA A 54 -0.30 4.74 -1.62
CA ALA A 54 -0.86 4.71 -2.97
C ALA A 54 -2.00 5.71 -3.11
N GLU A 55 -2.34 6.05 -4.34
CA GLU A 55 -3.52 6.85 -4.65
C GLU A 55 -4.36 6.13 -5.70
N PHE A 56 -5.68 6.16 -5.54
CA PHE A 56 -6.59 5.60 -6.52
C PHE A 56 -7.90 6.39 -6.57
N ASN A 57 -8.61 6.28 -7.69
CA ASN A 57 -9.93 6.88 -7.84
C ASN A 57 -10.99 5.88 -7.35
N ARG A 58 -11.72 6.18 -6.27
CA ARG A 58 -12.71 5.24 -5.70
C ARG A 58 -13.91 4.99 -6.61
N ALA A 59 -14.21 5.91 -7.54
CA ALA A 59 -15.28 5.71 -8.52
C ALA A 59 -14.95 4.61 -9.54
N ASP A 60 -13.67 4.33 -9.79
CA ASP A 60 -13.24 3.22 -10.67
C ASP A 60 -13.62 1.85 -10.09
N PHE A 61 -13.94 1.79 -8.80
CA PHE A 61 -14.39 0.60 -8.08
C PHE A 61 -15.91 0.63 -7.80
N GLY A 62 -16.65 1.56 -8.41
CA GLY A 62 -18.09 1.70 -8.19
C GLY A 62 -18.47 2.37 -6.86
N VAL A 63 -17.52 3.05 -6.21
CA VAL A 63 -17.77 3.85 -4.99
C VAL A 63 -17.75 5.32 -5.38
N ASP A 64 -18.83 5.84 -5.94
CA ASP A 64 -18.90 7.16 -6.60
C ASP A 64 -19.82 8.18 -5.91
N TYR A 65 -20.31 7.87 -4.70
CA TYR A 65 -21.15 8.78 -3.92
C TYR A 65 -20.54 10.19 -3.82
N GLY A 66 -21.33 11.23 -4.07
CA GLY A 66 -20.90 12.64 -4.05
C GLY A 66 -20.19 13.12 -5.33
N LYS A 67 -20.00 12.27 -6.34
CA LYS A 67 -19.36 12.66 -7.62
C LYS A 67 -20.15 13.74 -8.36
N SER A 68 -21.49 13.66 -8.39
CA SER A 68 -22.36 14.71 -8.96
C SER A 68 -22.28 16.03 -8.19
N GLU A 69 -22.01 15.93 -6.88
CA GLU A 69 -21.88 17.07 -5.97
C GLU A 69 -20.46 17.67 -5.96
N GLY A 70 -19.58 17.21 -6.86
CA GLY A 70 -18.22 17.72 -7.01
C GLY A 70 -17.20 17.20 -5.99
N PHE A 71 -17.50 16.14 -5.26
CA PHE A 71 -16.53 15.56 -4.32
C PHE A 71 -15.33 15.00 -5.07
N SER A 72 -14.14 15.11 -4.47
CA SER A 72 -12.96 14.41 -4.99
C SER A 72 -13.14 12.90 -4.84
N MET A 73 -12.87 12.16 -5.92
CA MET A 73 -12.83 10.70 -5.89
C MET A 73 -11.42 10.17 -5.63
N LEU A 74 -10.41 11.04 -5.57
CA LEU A 74 -9.06 10.66 -5.24
C LEU A 74 -9.02 10.19 -3.79
N THR A 75 -8.59 8.95 -3.58
CA THR A 75 -8.43 8.33 -2.28
C THR A 75 -6.96 8.00 -2.08
N LYS A 76 -6.38 8.48 -0.99
CA LYS A 76 -5.00 8.19 -0.61
C LYS A 76 -4.98 7.08 0.42
N LEU A 77 -4.14 6.07 0.18
CA LEU A 77 -3.81 5.04 1.14
C LEU A 77 -2.52 5.43 1.85
N GLN A 78 -2.56 5.42 3.17
CA GLN A 78 -1.40 5.54 4.05
C GLN A 78 -1.43 4.33 4.98
N ILE A 79 -0.52 3.39 4.75
CA ILE A 79 -0.50 2.09 5.40
C ILE A 79 0.78 2.01 6.22
N GLN A 80 0.66 1.73 7.50
CA GLN A 80 1.79 1.42 8.36
C GLN A 80 1.82 -0.10 8.58
N VAL A 81 2.97 -0.72 8.33
CA VAL A 81 3.17 -2.17 8.48
C VAL A 81 4.42 -2.40 9.31
N GLU A 82 4.36 -3.31 10.27
CA GLU A 82 5.53 -3.82 10.97
C GLU A 82 5.64 -5.31 10.72
N GLY A 83 6.80 -5.74 10.21
CA GLY A 83 7.11 -7.16 10.01
C GLY A 83 8.26 -7.57 10.93
N VAL A 84 8.00 -8.57 11.78
CA VAL A 84 9.05 -9.28 12.54
C VAL A 84 9.38 -10.55 11.78
N LYS A 85 10.67 -10.80 11.53
CA LYS A 85 11.13 -12.03 10.88
C LYS A 85 10.63 -13.26 11.67
N ALA A 86 9.93 -14.15 10.98
CA ALA A 86 9.54 -15.45 11.52
C ALA A 86 10.76 -16.38 11.60
N ASP A 87 10.81 -17.22 12.64
CA ASP A 87 11.89 -18.19 12.88
C ASP A 87 11.90 -19.32 11.83
#